data_AF-A0A3D8IH26-F1
#
_entry.id   AF-A0A3D8IH26-F1
#
_cell.length_a   1.000
_cell.length_b   1.000
_cell.length_c   1.000
_cell.angle_alpha   90.00
_cell.angle_beta   90.00
_cell.angle_gamma   90.00
#
_symmetry.space_group_name_H-M   'P 1'
#
loop_
_entity.id
_entity.type
_entity.pdbx_description
1 polymer ?
#
loop_
_entity_poly.entity_id
_entity_poly.type
_entity_poly.pdbx_seq_one_letter_code
_entity_poly.pdbx_strand_id
1 'polypeptide(L)'
;MIWIILIFINFSFALPQVEFKNSCVPLAQFSESQKQVLLRSYLAGEQDGFGLTLAAIAWQESCAGVYKMNFQDPSAGNFHAYIPGVINRYPQLKQNGFTQNMVGAMLVENDAFAEQIAIIELKYWQKEHKGNWKNIIKSYNKGYSWQKNEQANLQAEKYYQEVAIRVKQLESYFKGKEAQENRFKISYNTQTTQSKTWEKSQNATQTQLESQDYYAYGEDSVSYDSTLLPIYQVGNEFAEPFKPKKTIIKEFDLIEIY
;
A
#
# COMPACT_ATOMS: atom_id res chain seq x y z
N MET A 1 -45.13 -11.94 58.04
CA MET A 1 -43.80 -11.33 57.85
C MET A 1 -43.18 -11.92 56.60
N ILE A 2 -43.12 -11.15 55.51
CA ILE A 2 -42.45 -11.55 54.27
C ILE A 2 -41.21 -10.66 54.15
N TRP A 3 -40.03 -11.27 54.21
CA TRP A 3 -38.75 -10.58 54.03
C TRP A 3 -38.47 -10.48 52.53
N ILE A 4 -38.42 -9.26 52.00
CA ILE A 4 -37.97 -9.00 50.62
C ILE A 4 -36.46 -8.74 50.67
N ILE A 5 -35.68 -9.66 50.13
CA ILE A 5 -34.24 -9.51 49.94
C ILE A 5 -34.02 -8.77 48.61
N LEU A 6 -33.57 -7.53 48.68
CA LEU A 6 -33.11 -6.74 47.53
C LEU A 6 -31.71 -7.20 47.13
N ILE A 7 -31.62 -7.94 46.02
CA ILE A 7 -30.34 -8.31 45.40
C ILE A 7 -29.89 -7.12 44.54
N PHE A 8 -28.89 -6.38 45.01
CA PHE A 8 -28.15 -5.41 44.20
C PHE A 8 -27.21 -6.16 43.26
N ILE A 9 -27.63 -6.34 42.01
CA ILE A 9 -26.76 -6.84 40.94
C ILE A 9 -25.83 -5.69 40.54
N ASN A 10 -24.60 -5.72 41.04
CA ASN A 10 -23.55 -4.82 40.59
C ASN A 10 -23.05 -5.31 39.22
N PHE A 11 -23.48 -4.65 38.15
CA PHE A 11 -22.86 -4.79 36.84
C PHE A 11 -21.53 -4.02 36.84
N SER A 12 -20.43 -4.73 37.09
CA SER A 12 -19.09 -4.20 36.86
C SER A 12 -18.82 -4.19 35.36
N PHE A 13 -18.94 -3.02 34.72
CA PHE A 13 -18.43 -2.82 33.37
C PHE A 13 -16.90 -2.81 33.42
N ALA A 14 -16.26 -3.93 33.03
CA ALA A 14 -14.81 -3.96 32.86
C ALA A 14 -14.43 -3.07 31.67
N LEU A 15 -13.49 -2.14 31.89
CA LEU A 15 -12.94 -1.32 30.81
C LEU A 15 -12.30 -2.24 29.75
N PRO A 16 -12.48 -1.96 28.45
CA PRO A 16 -11.86 -2.75 27.39
C PRO A 16 -10.34 -2.70 27.57
N GLN A 17 -9.73 -3.87 27.73
CA GLN A 17 -8.27 -4.01 27.77
C GLN A 17 -7.75 -3.80 26.34
N VAL A 18 -7.16 -2.64 26.08
CA VAL A 18 -6.49 -2.37 24.81
C VAL A 18 -5.09 -2.97 24.88
N GLU A 19 -4.84 -4.05 24.12
CA GLU A 19 -3.53 -4.67 24.00
C GLU A 19 -2.69 -3.90 22.96
N PHE A 20 -1.63 -3.23 23.40
CA PHE A 20 -0.68 -2.56 22.51
C PHE A 20 0.35 -3.57 22.00
N LYS A 21 0.15 -4.09 20.79
CA LYS A 21 1.16 -4.91 20.09
C LYS A 21 2.16 -4.01 19.38
N ASN A 22 3.44 -4.13 19.73
CA ASN A 22 4.54 -3.31 19.21
C ASN A 22 5.39 -4.02 18.13
N SER A 23 4.87 -5.09 17.54
CA SER A 23 5.59 -5.86 16.52
C SER A 23 4.63 -6.48 15.50
N CYS A 24 5.14 -6.68 14.28
CA CYS A 24 4.42 -7.43 13.27
C CYS A 24 4.43 -8.91 13.60
N VAL A 25 3.27 -9.56 13.46
CA VAL A 25 3.15 -11.01 13.64
C VAL A 25 3.87 -11.77 12.51
N PRO A 26 4.22 -13.06 12.67
CA PRO A 26 4.76 -13.87 11.58
C PRO A 26 3.69 -14.18 10.51
N LEU A 27 4.10 -14.44 9.26
CA LEU A 27 3.20 -14.71 8.11
C LEU A 27 2.13 -15.77 8.40
N ALA A 28 2.47 -16.82 9.14
CA ALA A 28 1.52 -17.89 9.51
C ALA A 28 0.33 -17.40 10.35
N GLN A 29 0.45 -16.24 11.00
CA GLN A 29 -0.57 -15.62 11.85
C GLN A 29 -1.21 -14.40 11.18
N PHE A 30 -0.90 -14.13 9.91
CA PHE A 30 -1.51 -13.03 9.19
C PHE A 30 -3.02 -13.23 9.05
N SER A 31 -3.76 -12.16 9.30
CA SER A 31 -5.19 -12.11 8.99
C SER A 31 -5.44 -12.17 7.48
N GLU A 32 -6.67 -12.47 7.09
CA GLU A 32 -7.06 -12.51 5.67
C GLU A 32 -6.86 -11.17 4.97
N SER A 33 -7.08 -10.03 5.66
CA SER A 33 -6.81 -8.71 5.09
C SER A 33 -5.31 -8.50 4.82
N GLN A 34 -4.44 -8.89 5.74
CA GLN A 34 -2.99 -8.82 5.52
C GLN A 34 -2.54 -9.71 4.36
N LYS A 35 -3.05 -10.95 4.28
CA LYS A 35 -2.78 -11.85 3.14
C LYS A 35 -3.27 -11.26 1.81
N GLN A 36 -4.41 -10.58 1.81
CA GLN A 36 -4.92 -9.86 0.63
C GLN A 36 -4.02 -8.69 0.24
N VAL A 37 -3.52 -7.90 1.20
CA VAL A 37 -2.55 -6.82 0.92
C VAL A 37 -1.28 -7.38 0.28
N LEU A 38 -0.72 -8.47 0.84
CA LEU A 38 0.45 -9.14 0.24
C LEU A 38 0.17 -9.61 -1.19
N LEU A 39 -0.98 -10.23 -1.41
CA LEU A 39 -1.33 -10.76 -2.73
C LEU A 39 -1.58 -9.64 -3.76
N ARG A 40 -2.28 -8.57 -3.38
CA ARG A 40 -2.48 -7.39 -4.25
C ARG A 40 -1.16 -6.73 -4.59
N SER A 41 -0.29 -6.52 -3.60
CA SER A 41 1.06 -6.01 -3.80
C SER A 41 1.88 -6.90 -4.74
N TYR A 42 1.78 -8.23 -4.59
CA TYR A 42 2.44 -9.17 -5.47
C TYR A 42 1.98 -9.04 -6.93
N LEU A 43 0.66 -8.98 -7.14
CA LEU A 43 0.07 -8.83 -8.47
C LEU A 43 0.40 -7.47 -9.10
N ALA A 44 0.32 -6.38 -8.33
CA ALA A 44 0.60 -5.03 -8.81
C ALA A 44 2.05 -4.89 -9.30
N GLY A 45 3.02 -5.48 -8.59
CA GLY A 45 4.42 -5.44 -8.98
C GLY A 45 4.83 -6.48 -10.04
N GLU A 46 3.99 -7.47 -10.36
CA GLU A 46 4.38 -8.62 -11.19
C GLU A 46 4.81 -8.20 -12.60
N GLN A 47 4.08 -7.26 -13.21
CA GLN A 47 4.33 -6.81 -14.59
C GLN A 47 5.68 -6.09 -14.75
N ASP A 48 6.12 -5.38 -13.71
CA ASP A 48 7.41 -4.69 -13.68
C ASP A 48 8.55 -5.58 -13.11
N GLY A 49 8.26 -6.83 -12.73
CA GLY A 49 9.24 -7.74 -12.12
C GLY A 49 9.48 -7.50 -10.63
N PHE A 50 8.64 -6.68 -9.99
CA PHE A 50 8.73 -6.33 -8.57
C PHE A 50 7.76 -7.11 -7.67
N GLY A 51 6.96 -8.05 -8.17
CA GLY A 51 5.87 -8.65 -7.39
C GLY A 51 6.29 -9.09 -5.98
N LEU A 52 7.25 -10.01 -5.86
CA LEU A 52 7.70 -10.49 -4.54
C LEU A 52 8.34 -9.38 -3.71
N THR A 53 9.06 -8.46 -4.36
CA THR A 53 9.68 -7.30 -3.70
C THR A 53 8.62 -6.37 -3.11
N LEU A 54 7.59 -6.01 -3.88
CA LEU A 54 6.54 -5.09 -3.46
C LEU A 54 5.71 -5.68 -2.32
N ALA A 55 5.38 -6.97 -2.39
CA ALA A 55 4.74 -7.68 -1.29
C ALA A 55 5.61 -7.76 -0.02
N ALA A 56 6.92 -7.98 -0.17
CA ALA A 56 7.85 -7.97 0.95
C ALA A 56 7.99 -6.58 1.59
N ILE A 57 7.99 -5.51 0.78
CA ILE A 57 7.98 -4.12 1.27
C ILE A 57 6.67 -3.83 2.02
N ALA A 58 5.50 -4.24 1.49
CA ALA A 58 4.24 -4.06 2.21
C ALA A 58 4.25 -4.72 3.60
N TRP A 59 4.84 -5.91 3.70
CA TRP A 59 5.05 -6.57 4.99
C TRP A 59 6.01 -5.74 5.87
N GLN A 60 7.19 -5.40 5.35
CA GLN A 60 8.22 -4.71 6.12
C GLN A 60 7.75 -3.36 6.66
N GLU A 61 7.07 -2.57 5.83
CA GLU A 61 6.73 -1.18 6.13
C GLU A 61 5.50 -1.06 7.03
N SER A 62 4.43 -1.78 6.70
CA SER A 62 3.12 -1.58 7.36
C SER A 62 2.56 -2.82 8.05
N CYS A 63 3.36 -3.88 8.18
CA CYS A 63 2.86 -5.20 8.58
C CYS A 63 1.70 -5.68 7.67
N ALA A 64 1.86 -5.46 6.36
CA ALA A 64 0.84 -5.74 5.34
C ALA A 64 -0.48 -4.99 5.60
N GLY A 65 -0.38 -3.68 5.86
CA GLY A 65 -1.50 -2.74 5.92
C GLY A 65 -2.12 -2.54 7.30
N VAL A 66 -1.53 -3.08 8.37
CA VAL A 66 -1.99 -2.87 9.76
C VAL A 66 -1.59 -1.49 10.27
N TYR A 67 -0.34 -1.09 10.03
CA TYR A 67 0.22 0.17 10.50
C TYR A 67 0.62 1.02 9.30
N LYS A 68 -0.28 1.83 8.76
CA LYS A 68 -0.05 2.59 7.51
C LYS A 68 0.46 4.02 7.72
N MET A 69 0.80 4.40 8.94
CA MET A 69 1.23 5.76 9.28
C MET A 69 2.55 5.71 10.04
N ASN A 70 3.51 6.54 9.64
CA ASN A 70 4.74 6.77 10.39
C ASN A 70 4.84 8.26 10.73
N PHE A 71 4.93 8.55 12.03
CA PHE A 71 5.03 9.92 12.54
C PHE A 71 6.47 10.39 12.73
N GLN A 72 7.44 9.48 12.79
CA GLN A 72 8.87 9.82 12.93
C GLN A 72 9.47 10.23 11.59
N ASP A 73 9.14 9.50 10.53
CA ASP A 73 9.43 9.84 9.15
C ASP A 73 8.07 10.00 8.45
N PRO A 74 7.71 11.19 7.93
CA PRO A 74 6.36 11.46 7.43
C PRO A 74 6.07 10.66 6.15
N SER A 75 5.68 9.41 6.36
CA SER A 75 5.39 8.41 5.34
C SER A 75 4.11 7.65 5.66
N ALA A 76 3.42 7.21 4.60
CA ALA A 76 2.09 6.63 4.74
C ALA A 76 1.77 5.55 3.70
N GLY A 77 0.69 4.81 3.97
CA GLY A 77 0.18 3.72 3.14
C GLY A 77 0.89 2.39 3.39
N ASN A 78 0.50 1.36 2.63
CA ASN A 78 1.04 0.00 2.82
C ASN A 78 2.56 -0.09 2.63
N PHE A 79 3.15 0.82 1.86
CA PHE A 79 4.55 0.82 1.49
C PHE A 79 5.33 1.99 2.08
N HIS A 80 4.70 2.77 2.97
CA HIS A 80 5.29 3.95 3.60
C HIS A 80 5.97 4.88 2.59
N ALA A 81 5.20 5.36 1.61
CA ALA A 81 5.70 6.35 0.67
C ALA A 81 6.01 7.66 1.40
N TYR A 82 7.19 8.23 1.16
CA TYR A 82 7.63 9.47 1.79
C TYR A 82 6.79 10.65 1.28
N ILE A 83 5.93 11.21 2.14
CA ILE A 83 4.89 12.19 1.76
C ILE A 83 5.48 13.42 1.07
N PRO A 84 6.55 14.05 1.57
CA PRO A 84 7.15 15.19 0.87
C PRO A 84 7.65 14.81 -0.53
N GLY A 85 8.18 13.59 -0.71
CA GLY A 85 8.57 13.07 -2.01
C GLY A 85 7.39 12.88 -2.95
N VAL A 86 6.25 12.42 -2.45
CA VAL A 86 5.00 12.33 -3.23
C VAL A 86 4.53 13.71 -3.66
N ILE A 87 4.46 14.68 -2.74
CA ILE A 87 4.03 16.06 -3.05
C ILE A 87 4.91 16.69 -4.14
N ASN A 88 6.23 16.47 -4.10
CA ASN A 88 7.16 17.01 -5.10
C ASN A 88 6.91 16.51 -6.53
N ARG A 89 6.15 15.41 -6.71
CA ARG A 89 5.77 14.90 -8.02
C ARG A 89 4.55 15.62 -8.61
N TYR A 90 3.85 16.43 -7.82
CA TYR A 90 2.65 17.16 -8.20
C TYR A 90 2.92 18.68 -8.11
N PRO A 91 3.32 19.34 -9.20
CA PRO A 91 3.78 20.73 -9.19
C PRO A 91 2.71 21.75 -8.73
N GLN A 92 1.44 21.38 -8.80
CA GLN A 92 0.32 22.18 -8.30
C GLN A 92 0.19 22.16 -6.77
N LEU A 93 0.80 21.19 -6.09
CA LEU A 93 0.73 21.03 -4.64
C LEU A 93 1.87 21.81 -3.97
N LYS A 94 1.53 22.52 -2.89
CA LYS A 94 2.51 23.23 -2.07
C LYS A 94 2.92 22.37 -0.87
N GLN A 95 4.19 22.42 -0.50
CA GLN A 95 4.68 21.77 0.71
C GLN A 95 4.19 22.54 1.95
N ASN A 96 3.13 22.03 2.59
CA ASN A 96 2.59 22.54 3.85
C ASN A 96 1.85 21.43 4.62
N GLY A 97 1.53 21.67 5.89
CA GLY A 97 0.91 20.67 6.77
C GLY A 97 -0.44 20.16 6.28
N PHE A 98 -1.27 21.02 5.69
CA PHE A 98 -2.55 20.60 5.11
C PHE A 98 -2.36 19.60 3.97
N THR A 99 -1.46 19.91 3.04
CA THR A 99 -1.16 19.06 1.89
C THR A 99 -0.53 17.73 2.33
N GLN A 100 0.33 17.74 3.35
CA GLN A 100 0.90 16.52 3.92
C GLN A 100 -0.19 15.63 4.53
N ASN A 101 -1.13 16.20 5.27
CA ASN A 101 -2.26 15.44 5.83
C ASN A 101 -3.16 14.87 4.73
N MET A 102 -3.48 15.66 3.71
CA MET A 102 -4.28 15.23 2.56
C MET A 102 -3.62 14.07 1.81
N VAL A 103 -2.35 14.22 1.43
CA VAL A 103 -1.61 13.16 0.72
C VAL A 103 -1.41 11.93 1.60
N GLY A 104 -1.13 12.11 2.89
CA GLY A 104 -1.04 11.02 3.86
C GLY A 104 -2.34 10.23 3.96
N ALA A 105 -3.49 10.92 4.07
CA ALA A 105 -4.81 10.28 4.07
C ALA A 105 -5.06 9.51 2.77
N MET A 106 -4.76 10.11 1.61
CA MET A 106 -4.90 9.43 0.31
C MET A 106 -4.07 8.14 0.22
N LEU A 107 -2.83 8.16 0.72
CA LEU A 107 -1.96 6.97 0.74
C LEU A 107 -2.49 5.86 1.67
N VAL A 108 -3.16 6.23 2.76
CA VAL A 108 -3.75 5.27 3.71
C VAL A 108 -5.05 4.66 3.19
N GLU A 109 -5.90 5.49 2.58
CA GLU A 109 -7.24 5.11 2.12
C GLU A 109 -7.20 4.39 0.77
N ASN A 110 -6.29 4.79 -0.12
CA ASN A 110 -6.20 4.24 -1.48
C ASN A 110 -4.94 3.40 -1.66
N ASP A 111 -5.08 2.09 -1.41
CA ASP A 111 -3.99 1.12 -1.57
C ASP A 111 -3.42 1.12 -2.99
N ALA A 112 -4.26 1.26 -4.03
CA ALA A 112 -3.81 1.27 -5.43
C ALA A 112 -2.96 2.51 -5.74
N PHE A 113 -3.29 3.66 -5.14
CA PHE A 113 -2.45 4.85 -5.23
C PHE A 113 -1.09 4.63 -4.54
N ALA A 114 -1.10 4.06 -3.33
CA ALA A 114 0.14 3.73 -2.62
C ALA A 114 1.01 2.72 -3.40
N GLU A 115 0.41 1.71 -4.02
CA GLU A 115 1.08 0.73 -4.89
C GLU A 115 1.78 1.43 -6.07
N GLN A 116 1.08 2.33 -6.77
CA GLN A 116 1.64 3.06 -7.91
C GLN A 116 2.85 3.91 -7.50
N ILE A 117 2.75 4.63 -6.38
CA ILE A 117 3.86 5.44 -5.86
C ILE A 117 5.07 4.56 -5.53
N ALA A 118 4.87 3.44 -4.86
CA ALA A 118 5.95 2.51 -4.52
C ALA A 118 6.62 1.90 -5.77
N ILE A 119 5.83 1.52 -6.79
CA ILE A 119 6.36 1.03 -8.06
C ILE A 119 7.17 2.11 -8.79
N ILE A 120 6.69 3.36 -8.81
CA ILE A 120 7.42 4.50 -9.40
C ILE A 120 8.80 4.65 -8.71
N GLU A 121 8.85 4.52 -7.38
CA GLU A 121 10.09 4.59 -6.62
C GLU A 121 11.03 3.43 -6.90
N LEU A 122 10.51 2.21 -6.95
CA LEU A 122 11.32 1.03 -7.31
C LEU A 122 11.89 1.14 -8.73
N LYS A 123 11.11 1.63 -9.70
CA LYS A 123 11.57 1.87 -11.08
C LYS A 123 12.65 2.94 -11.15
N TYR A 124 12.49 4.02 -10.38
CA TYR A 124 13.51 5.06 -10.25
C TYR A 124 14.83 4.45 -9.73
N TRP A 125 14.78 3.74 -8.61
CA TRP A 125 15.98 3.14 -8.04
C TRP A 125 16.59 2.03 -8.89
N GLN A 126 15.77 1.27 -9.60
CA GLN A 126 16.24 0.27 -10.55
C GLN A 126 17.09 0.89 -11.67
N LYS A 127 16.64 2.02 -12.20
CA LYS A 127 17.41 2.78 -13.19
C LYS A 127 18.72 3.29 -12.59
N GLU A 128 18.66 3.92 -11.42
CA GLU A 128 19.84 4.49 -10.74
C GLU A 128 20.91 3.43 -10.43
N HIS A 129 20.49 2.25 -9.96
CA HIS A 129 21.39 1.17 -9.53
C HIS A 129 21.61 0.09 -10.59
N LYS A 130 21.19 0.34 -11.84
CA LYS A 130 21.39 -0.57 -12.99
C LYS A 130 20.92 -2.01 -12.70
N GLY A 131 19.81 -2.13 -11.98
CA GLY A 131 19.22 -3.43 -11.62
C GLY A 131 19.85 -4.15 -10.43
N ASN A 132 20.84 -3.58 -9.74
CA ASN A 132 21.39 -4.19 -8.52
C ASN A 132 20.32 -4.18 -7.41
N TRP A 133 19.75 -5.35 -7.10
CA TRP A 133 18.55 -5.43 -6.25
C TRP A 133 18.83 -4.95 -4.83
N LYS A 134 19.97 -5.34 -4.26
CA LYS A 134 20.42 -4.87 -2.94
C LYS A 134 20.42 -3.35 -2.84
N ASN A 135 21.05 -2.66 -3.79
CA ASN A 135 21.13 -1.20 -3.77
C ASN A 135 19.77 -0.53 -4.02
N ILE A 136 18.90 -1.14 -4.82
CA ILE A 136 17.52 -0.68 -5.01
C ILE A 136 16.79 -0.67 -3.66
N ILE A 137 16.81 -1.78 -2.93
CA ILE A 137 16.12 -1.91 -1.63
C ILE A 137 16.71 -0.98 -0.57
N LYS A 138 18.04 -0.86 -0.53
CA LYS A 138 18.72 0.10 0.36
C LYS A 138 18.30 1.54 0.08
N SER A 139 18.13 1.89 -1.19
CA SER A 139 17.75 3.24 -1.59
C SER A 139 16.26 3.50 -1.47
N TYR A 140 15.42 2.47 -1.57
CA TYR A 140 14.01 2.58 -1.20
C TYR A 140 13.87 3.05 0.26
N ASN A 141 14.64 2.47 1.19
CA ASN A 141 14.59 2.84 2.60
C ASN A 141 15.34 4.14 2.95
N LYS A 142 16.51 4.40 2.36
CA LYS A 142 17.41 5.50 2.78
C LYS A 142 17.78 6.50 1.70
N GLY A 143 17.21 6.40 0.50
CA GLY A 143 17.60 7.23 -0.63
C GLY A 143 19.10 7.16 -0.89
N TYR A 144 19.74 8.29 -1.21
CA TYR A 144 21.19 8.36 -1.37
C TYR A 144 21.98 8.41 -0.05
N SER A 145 21.32 8.51 1.11
CA SER A 145 22.02 8.76 2.38
C SER A 145 22.92 7.59 2.81
N TRP A 146 22.53 6.35 2.50
CA TRP A 146 23.32 5.16 2.84
C TRP A 146 24.69 5.13 2.16
N GLN A 147 24.87 5.82 1.03
CA GLN A 147 26.15 5.89 0.33
C GLN A 147 27.15 6.84 1.00
N LYS A 148 26.64 7.78 1.81
CA LYS A 148 27.42 8.89 2.37
C LYS A 148 27.59 8.80 3.88
N ASN A 149 26.79 7.98 4.55
CA ASN A 149 26.75 7.88 5.99
C ASN A 149 26.74 6.42 6.44
N GLU A 150 27.71 6.04 7.24
CA GLU A 150 27.89 4.66 7.71
C GLU A 150 26.69 4.16 8.52
N GLN A 151 26.14 4.99 9.40
CA GLN A 151 24.97 4.63 10.19
C GLN A 151 23.72 4.40 9.32
N ALA A 152 23.50 5.27 8.31
CA ALA A 152 22.45 5.08 7.33
C ALA A 152 22.69 3.82 6.48
N ASN A 153 23.95 3.49 6.18
CA ASN A 153 24.32 2.27 5.49
C ASN A 153 23.98 1.02 6.30
N LEU A 154 24.30 1.00 7.60
CA LEU A 154 23.96 -0.10 8.50
C LEU A 154 22.44 -0.31 8.58
N GLN A 155 21.67 0.78 8.68
CA GLN A 155 20.21 0.71 8.69
C GLN A 155 19.65 0.19 7.36
N ALA A 156 20.15 0.69 6.22
CA ALA A 156 19.72 0.25 4.90
C ALA A 156 20.09 -1.22 4.65
N GLU A 157 21.26 -1.67 5.11
CA GLU A 157 21.71 -3.05 5.00
C GLU A 157 20.81 -4.00 5.79
N LYS A 158 20.48 -3.64 7.04
CA LYS A 158 19.53 -4.38 7.87
C LYS A 158 18.17 -4.48 7.19
N TYR A 159 17.65 -3.36 6.70
CA TYR A 159 16.39 -3.30 5.97
C TYR A 159 16.40 -4.24 4.74
N TYR A 160 17.48 -4.21 3.95
CA TYR A 160 17.66 -5.11 2.81
C TYR A 160 17.59 -6.59 3.21
N GLN A 161 18.30 -6.99 4.26
CA GLN A 161 18.29 -8.38 4.75
C GLN A 161 16.88 -8.80 5.19
N GLU A 162 16.19 -7.92 5.91
CA GLU A 162 14.81 -8.14 6.37
C GLU A 162 13.81 -8.30 5.21
N VAL A 163 13.95 -7.51 4.16
CA VAL A 163 13.15 -7.65 2.92
C VAL A 163 13.51 -8.95 2.19
N ALA A 164 14.80 -9.30 2.08
CA ALA A 164 15.24 -10.53 1.42
C ALA A 164 14.70 -11.79 2.09
N ILE A 165 14.69 -11.85 3.42
CA ILE A 165 14.07 -12.94 4.19
C ILE A 165 12.58 -13.05 3.86
N ARG A 166 11.86 -11.93 3.85
CA ARG A 166 10.43 -11.90 3.53
C ARG A 166 10.15 -12.32 2.10
N VAL A 167 10.99 -11.93 1.13
CA VAL A 167 10.87 -12.41 -0.25
C VAL A 167 10.94 -13.94 -0.31
N LYS A 168 11.91 -14.57 0.37
CA LYS A 168 12.03 -16.04 0.41
C LYS A 168 10.79 -16.71 1.05
N GLN A 169 10.27 -16.13 2.13
CA GLN A 169 9.05 -16.61 2.79
C GLN A 169 7.82 -16.49 1.89
N LEU A 170 7.67 -15.34 1.21
CA LEU A 170 6.56 -15.08 0.29
C LEU A 170 6.64 -15.95 -0.96
N GLU A 171 7.84 -16.23 -1.49
CA GLU A 171 8.02 -17.14 -2.60
C GLU A 171 7.50 -18.55 -2.25
N SER A 172 7.80 -19.02 -1.04
CA SER A 172 7.31 -20.31 -0.53
C SER A 172 5.79 -20.29 -0.34
N TYR A 173 5.26 -19.21 0.25
CA TYR A 173 3.83 -19.03 0.48
C TYR A 173 3.03 -18.99 -0.82
N PHE A 174 3.45 -18.23 -1.82
CA PHE A 174 2.73 -18.11 -3.10
C PHE A 174 2.77 -19.39 -3.94
N LYS A 175 3.70 -20.32 -3.69
CA LYS A 175 3.68 -21.68 -4.27
C LYS A 175 2.63 -22.60 -3.62
N GLY A 176 2.14 -22.25 -2.43
CA GLY A 176 1.16 -23.04 -1.68
C GLY A 176 -0.27 -22.96 -2.23
N LYS A 177 -1.09 -24.00 -1.96
CA LYS A 177 -2.47 -24.10 -2.44
C LYS A 177 -3.36 -22.93 -2.02
N GLU A 178 -3.25 -22.49 -0.76
CA GLU A 178 -4.03 -21.37 -0.20
C GLU A 178 -3.83 -20.09 -1.02
N ALA A 179 -2.58 -19.75 -1.33
CA ALA A 179 -2.26 -18.56 -2.11
C ALA A 179 -2.77 -18.65 -3.56
N GLN A 180 -2.73 -19.84 -4.16
CA GLN A 180 -3.29 -20.08 -5.49
C GLN A 180 -4.81 -19.92 -5.48
N GLU A 181 -5.52 -20.48 -4.51
CA GLU A 181 -6.97 -20.32 -4.33
C GLU A 181 -7.36 -18.84 -4.17
N ASN A 182 -6.60 -18.09 -3.38
CA ASN A 182 -6.82 -16.65 -3.19
C ASN A 182 -6.55 -15.84 -4.46
N ARG A 183 -5.54 -16.22 -5.27
CA ARG A 183 -5.33 -15.66 -6.61
C ARG A 183 -6.55 -15.84 -7.51
N PHE A 184 -7.14 -17.03 -7.54
CA PHE A 184 -8.34 -17.30 -8.33
C PHE A 184 -9.54 -16.46 -7.87
N LYS A 185 -9.77 -16.33 -6.56
CA LYS A 185 -10.87 -15.51 -6.01
C LYS A 185 -10.72 -14.03 -6.38
N ILE A 186 -9.52 -13.46 -6.28
CA ILE A 186 -9.28 -12.07 -6.66
C ILE A 186 -9.48 -11.88 -8.16
N SER A 187 -8.90 -12.74 -9.00
CA SER A 187 -9.08 -12.66 -10.46
C SER A 187 -10.57 -12.68 -10.86
N TYR A 188 -11.38 -13.53 -10.22
CA TYR A 188 -12.82 -13.61 -10.47
C TYR A 188 -13.55 -12.33 -10.03
N ASN A 189 -13.23 -11.80 -8.85
CA ASN A 189 -13.83 -10.57 -8.32
C ASN A 189 -13.45 -9.33 -9.15
N THR A 190 -12.22 -9.27 -9.67
CA THR A 190 -11.78 -8.19 -10.56
C THR A 190 -12.52 -8.24 -11.90
N GLN A 191 -12.72 -9.43 -12.47
CA GLN A 191 -13.50 -9.59 -13.72
C GLN A 191 -14.97 -9.25 -13.55
N THR A 192 -15.60 -9.65 -12.45
CA THR A 192 -17.01 -9.30 -12.15
C THR A 192 -17.17 -7.81 -11.85
N THR A 193 -16.21 -7.18 -11.16
CA THR A 193 -16.25 -5.74 -10.88
C THR A 193 -16.02 -4.92 -12.16
N GLN A 194 -15.10 -5.32 -13.02
CA GLN A 194 -14.93 -4.71 -14.34
C GLN A 194 -16.21 -4.87 -15.16
N SER A 195 -16.79 -6.08 -15.26
CA SER A 195 -18.03 -6.32 -16.02
C SER A 195 -19.20 -5.47 -15.52
N LYS A 196 -19.38 -5.35 -14.20
CA LYS A 196 -20.40 -4.45 -13.60
C LYS A 196 -20.11 -2.98 -13.85
N THR A 197 -18.84 -2.58 -13.94
CA THR A 197 -18.44 -1.19 -14.24
C THR A 197 -18.66 -0.88 -15.72
N TRP A 198 -18.41 -1.83 -16.62
CA TRP A 198 -18.76 -1.74 -18.05
C TRP A 198 -20.29 -1.70 -18.27
N GLU A 199 -21.07 -2.50 -17.55
CA GLU A 199 -22.54 -2.44 -17.59
C GLU A 199 -23.09 -1.13 -17.01
N LYS A 200 -22.48 -0.63 -15.92
CA LYS A 200 -22.86 0.66 -15.32
C LYS A 200 -22.47 1.84 -16.21
N SER A 201 -21.35 1.79 -16.93
CA SER A 201 -20.96 2.86 -17.87
C SER A 201 -21.82 2.88 -19.14
N GLN A 202 -22.30 1.72 -19.60
CA GLN A 202 -23.27 1.59 -20.69
C GLN A 202 -24.68 2.07 -20.27
N ASN A 203 -25.07 1.87 -19.00
CA ASN A 203 -26.36 2.33 -18.47
C ASN A 203 -26.36 3.79 -17.99
N ALA A 204 -25.20 4.34 -17.62
CA ALA A 204 -25.05 5.74 -17.20
C ALA A 204 -25.04 6.73 -18.36
N THR A 205 -25.05 6.26 -19.62
CA THR A 205 -25.19 7.14 -20.79
C THR A 205 -26.63 7.60 -21.03
N GLN A 206 -27.59 7.23 -20.16
CA GLN A 206 -29.01 7.53 -20.38
C GLN A 206 -29.78 8.07 -19.16
N THR A 207 -29.11 8.49 -18.08
CA THR A 207 -29.83 9.09 -16.93
C THR A 207 -29.07 10.26 -16.32
N GLN A 208 -29.80 11.37 -16.17
CA GLN A 208 -29.37 12.69 -15.71
C GLN A 208 -28.54 12.69 -14.41
N LEU A 209 -27.62 13.66 -14.37
CA LEU A 209 -26.89 14.10 -13.18
C LEU A 209 -27.85 14.52 -12.06
N GLU A 210 -27.73 13.87 -10.90
CA GLU A 210 -28.00 14.49 -9.61
C GLU A 210 -26.80 14.20 -8.70
N SER A 211 -26.01 15.25 -8.44
CA SER A 211 -24.91 15.25 -7.49
C SER A 211 -25.45 15.55 -6.10
N GLN A 212 -25.18 14.66 -5.14
CA GLN A 212 -25.48 14.89 -3.73
C GLN A 212 -24.21 15.39 -3.05
N ASP A 213 -24.16 16.70 -2.83
CA ASP A 213 -23.05 17.43 -2.23
C ASP A 213 -22.93 17.09 -0.73
N TYR A 214 -21.73 16.68 -0.31
CA TYR A 214 -21.37 16.63 1.11
C TYR A 214 -19.98 17.22 1.32
N TYR A 215 -19.86 18.55 1.32
CA TYR A 215 -18.84 19.27 2.09
C TYR A 215 -19.40 20.64 2.52
N ALA A 216 -19.23 20.94 3.81
CA ALA A 216 -19.69 22.16 4.44
C ALA A 216 -18.89 23.38 3.96
N TYR A 217 -19.59 24.39 3.45
CA TYR A 217 -19.02 25.72 3.15
C TYR A 217 -18.88 26.54 4.44
N GLY A 218 -17.76 27.25 4.54
CA GLY A 218 -17.66 28.53 5.26
C GLY A 218 -17.60 29.64 4.21
N GLU A 219 -18.50 30.60 4.32
CA GLU A 219 -18.64 31.76 3.41
C GLU A 219 -17.41 32.68 3.51
N ASP A 220 -16.83 33.05 2.37
CA ASP A 220 -16.54 34.45 2.05
C ASP A 220 -16.17 34.59 0.55
N SER A 221 -16.82 35.55 -0.08
CA SER A 221 -16.99 35.73 -1.52
C SER A 221 -15.77 36.33 -2.23
N VAL A 222 -15.20 35.63 -3.23
CA VAL A 222 -14.60 36.27 -4.43
C VAL A 222 -14.71 35.32 -5.64
N SER A 223 -15.47 35.77 -6.66
CA SER A 223 -15.51 35.35 -8.07
C SER A 223 -14.57 34.20 -8.50
N TYR A 224 -15.10 32.98 -8.65
CA TYR A 224 -14.36 31.86 -9.21
C TYR A 224 -14.70 31.67 -10.70
N ASP A 225 -13.68 31.85 -11.54
CA ASP A 225 -13.67 31.51 -12.96
C ASP A 225 -13.74 29.98 -13.12
N SER A 226 -14.80 29.49 -13.76
CA SER A 226 -15.18 28.08 -13.84
C SER A 226 -14.34 27.23 -14.81
N THR A 227 -13.22 27.74 -15.32
CA THR A 227 -12.33 26.96 -16.20
C THR A 227 -11.02 26.64 -15.50
N LEU A 228 -10.91 25.45 -14.90
CA LEU A 228 -9.76 24.53 -14.95
C LEU A 228 -9.75 23.58 -13.74
N LEU A 229 -10.41 22.44 -13.88
CA LEU A 229 -9.95 21.18 -13.30
C LEU A 229 -10.10 20.09 -14.37
N PRO A 230 -9.00 19.59 -14.98
CA PRO A 230 -9.09 18.47 -15.90
C PRO A 230 -9.36 17.18 -15.13
N ILE A 231 -10.56 16.66 -15.39
CA ILE A 231 -11.03 15.32 -15.09
C ILE A 231 -10.06 14.32 -15.75
N TYR A 232 -9.46 13.42 -14.98
CA TYR A 232 -8.70 12.30 -15.52
C TYR A 232 -9.67 11.35 -16.24
N GLN A 233 -9.76 11.45 -17.56
CA GLN A 233 -10.30 10.40 -18.42
C GLN A 233 -9.22 9.35 -18.65
N VAL A 234 -9.48 8.13 -18.20
CA VAL A 234 -8.65 6.94 -18.43
C VAL A 234 -8.80 6.52 -19.90
N GLY A 235 -7.73 6.66 -20.68
CA GLY A 235 -7.63 6.14 -22.03
C GLY A 235 -7.37 4.63 -22.02
N ASN A 236 -8.19 3.90 -22.77
CA ASN A 236 -8.00 2.49 -23.08
C ASN A 236 -6.87 2.35 -24.12
N GLU A 237 -5.69 1.88 -23.71
CA GLU A 237 -4.62 1.49 -24.62
C GLU A 237 -4.31 -0.01 -24.41
N PHE A 238 -4.92 -0.80 -25.29
CA PHE A 238 -4.63 -2.19 -25.69
C PHE A 238 -3.60 -2.98 -24.86
N ALA A 239 -4.09 -3.96 -24.10
CA ALA A 239 -3.30 -5.07 -23.59
C ALA A 239 -2.77 -5.92 -24.76
N GLU A 240 -1.45 -5.88 -25.00
CA GLU A 240 -0.76 -6.88 -25.81
C GLU A 240 -0.81 -8.27 -25.13
N PRO A 241 -0.80 -9.37 -25.89
CA PRO A 241 -0.86 -10.72 -25.33
C PRO A 241 0.33 -11.01 -24.41
N PHE A 242 0.00 -11.48 -23.20
CA PHE A 242 0.92 -11.83 -22.12
C PHE A 242 2.05 -12.75 -22.61
N LYS A 243 3.29 -12.25 -22.53
CA LYS A 243 4.52 -13.06 -22.62
C LYS A 243 5.15 -13.10 -21.23
N PRO A 244 5.18 -14.26 -20.55
CA PRO A 244 5.77 -14.33 -19.21
C PRO A 244 7.26 -13.96 -19.29
N LYS A 245 7.66 -12.87 -18.64
CA LYS A 245 9.08 -12.56 -18.40
C LYS A 245 9.51 -13.25 -17.11
N LYS A 246 10.65 -13.94 -17.17
CA LYS A 246 11.27 -14.62 -16.04
C LYS A 246 11.61 -13.58 -14.96
N THR A 247 11.05 -13.75 -13.77
CA THR A 247 11.45 -12.99 -12.57
C THR A 247 12.97 -13.00 -12.45
N ILE A 248 13.56 -11.84 -12.15
CA ILE A 248 15.01 -11.70 -11.98
C ILE A 248 15.37 -12.36 -10.63
N ILE A 249 15.48 -13.68 -10.63
CA ILE A 249 15.76 -14.51 -9.44
C ILE A 249 17.27 -14.66 -9.20
N LYS A 250 18.12 -14.21 -10.14
CA LYS A 250 19.55 -14.58 -10.15
C LYS A 250 20.38 -14.14 -8.94
N GLU A 251 19.92 -13.19 -8.11
CA GLU A 251 20.67 -12.74 -6.92
C GLU A 251 20.18 -13.36 -5.59
N PHE A 252 19.02 -14.04 -5.55
CA PHE A 252 18.47 -14.60 -4.31
C PHE A 252 19.20 -15.86 -3.83
N ASP A 253 19.84 -16.57 -4.75
CA ASP A 253 20.55 -17.82 -4.50
C ASP A 253 21.90 -17.61 -3.79
N LEU A 254 22.37 -16.36 -3.65
CA LEU A 254 23.69 -16.04 -3.05
C LEU A 254 23.64 -15.70 -1.56
N ILE A 255 22.47 -15.74 -0.92
CA ILE A 255 22.38 -15.63 0.54
C ILE A 255 22.53 -17.05 1.11
N GLU A 256 23.76 -17.53 1.18
CA GLU A 256 24.15 -18.58 2.12
C GLU A 256 24.02 -18.00 3.53
N ILE A 257 23.17 -18.65 4.32
CA ILE A 257 22.88 -18.27 5.70
C ILE A 257 24.06 -18.81 6.52
N TYR A 258 24.93 -17.91 7.00
CA TYR A 258 25.83 -18.17 8.12
C TYR A 258 25.23 -17.58 9.40
#